data_AF-A0A5C5WF99-F1
#
_entry.id   AF-A0A5C5WF99-F1
#
_cell.length_a   1.000
_cell.length_b   1.000
_cell.length_c   1.000
_cell.angle_alpha   90.00
_cell.angle_beta   90.00
_cell.angle_gamma   90.00
#
_symmetry.space_group_name_H-M   'P 1'
#
loop_
_entity.id
_entity.type
_entity.pdbx_description
1 polymer ?
#
loop_
_entity_poly.entity_id
_entity_poly.type
_entity_poly.pdbx_seq_one_letter_code
_entity_poly.pdbx_strand_id
1 'polypeptide(L)'
;MSLDEYRYLWDGSQPGWTLHRVNQIDWTVTFHFDATGPTAREVSDMRTLLDCFRDLPMSAVWAQLRGRSSYTTTDSVGNLEMRWLVDAADRAGLRTTPNPTDSGGLLPVHVDGHALIIEDEKLAAEVTQLMLDAGVPATDVHVD
;
A
#
# COMPACT_ATOMS: atom_id res chain seq x y z
N MET A 1 1.34 -19.00 15.93
CA MET A 1 1.89 -19.88 14.89
C MET A 1 3.41 -19.72 14.90
N SER A 2 4.16 -20.76 14.56
CA SER A 2 5.64 -20.74 14.59
C SER A 2 6.21 -21.21 13.25
N LEU A 3 7.44 -20.83 12.93
CA LEU A 3 8.10 -21.22 11.68
C LEU A 3 8.12 -22.73 11.45
N ASP A 4 8.29 -23.53 12.50
CA ASP A 4 8.35 -24.98 12.42
C ASP A 4 7.05 -25.60 11.89
N GLU A 5 5.90 -24.96 12.11
CA GLU A 5 4.61 -25.44 11.60
C GLU A 5 4.54 -25.40 10.08
N TYR A 6 5.35 -24.56 9.43
CA TYR A 6 5.36 -24.36 7.97
C TYR A 6 6.53 -25.05 7.27
N ARG A 7 7.36 -25.78 8.01
CA ARG A 7 8.61 -26.36 7.47
C ARG A 7 8.40 -27.25 6.24
N TYR A 8 7.22 -27.86 6.15
CA TYR A 8 6.79 -28.70 5.03
C TYR A 8 6.80 -28.00 3.67
N LEU A 9 6.75 -26.66 3.66
CA LEU A 9 6.79 -25.84 2.46
C LEU A 9 8.16 -25.83 1.77
N TRP A 10 9.25 -26.12 2.50
CA TRP A 10 10.61 -26.01 1.98
C TRP A 10 11.56 -27.16 2.35
N ASP A 11 11.17 -28.06 3.27
CA ASP A 11 11.98 -29.22 3.65
C ASP A 11 11.78 -30.46 2.76
N GLY A 12 10.88 -30.35 1.77
CA GLY A 12 10.56 -31.42 0.82
C GLY A 12 9.63 -32.51 1.36
N SER A 13 9.13 -32.39 2.59
CA SER A 13 8.16 -33.36 3.14
C SER A 13 6.79 -33.30 2.44
N GLN A 14 6.44 -32.14 1.88
CA GLN A 14 5.30 -31.98 0.97
C GLN A 14 5.78 -31.28 -0.32
N PRO A 15 6.11 -32.02 -1.38
CA PRO A 15 6.55 -31.41 -2.64
C PRO A 15 5.36 -30.75 -3.36
N GLY A 16 5.64 -29.80 -4.25
CA GLY A 16 4.63 -29.15 -5.09
C GLY A 16 4.34 -27.70 -4.74
N TRP A 17 5.00 -27.14 -3.71
CA TRP A 17 4.92 -25.72 -3.37
C TRP A 17 5.81 -24.87 -4.27
N THR A 18 5.30 -23.73 -4.67
CA THR A 18 5.99 -22.64 -5.36
C THR A 18 5.66 -21.31 -4.67
N LEU A 19 6.42 -20.27 -4.97
CA LEU A 19 6.12 -18.91 -4.52
C LEU A 19 5.59 -18.10 -5.70
N HIS A 20 4.39 -17.54 -5.57
CA HIS A 20 3.84 -16.64 -6.56
C HIS A 20 4.06 -15.19 -6.12
N ARG A 21 4.68 -14.37 -6.97
CA ARG A 21 4.78 -12.93 -6.72
C ARG A 21 3.42 -12.30 -6.92
N VAL A 22 2.93 -11.66 -5.87
CA VAL A 22 1.76 -10.80 -5.91
C VAL A 22 2.26 -9.38 -6.03
N ASN A 23 2.06 -8.77 -7.19
CA ASN A 23 2.39 -7.36 -7.40
C ASN A 23 1.25 -6.53 -6.84
N GLN A 24 1.52 -5.78 -5.77
CA GLN A 24 0.60 -4.80 -5.24
C GLN A 24 1.32 -3.47 -5.11
N ILE A 25 0.77 -2.44 -5.75
CA ILE A 25 1.25 -1.08 -5.61
C ILE A 25 0.18 -0.30 -4.89
N ASP A 26 0.53 0.10 -3.69
CA ASP A 26 -0.22 0.99 -2.85
C ASP A 26 0.24 2.42 -3.09
N TRP A 27 -0.68 3.38 -3.04
CA TRP A 27 -0.39 4.77 -3.37
C TRP A 27 -0.67 5.69 -2.20
N THR A 28 0.25 6.59 -1.91
CA THR A 28 -0.05 7.81 -1.14
C THR A 28 -0.07 9.00 -2.08
N VAL A 29 -0.75 10.08 -1.71
CA VAL A 29 -0.79 11.31 -2.52
C VAL A 29 -0.24 12.47 -1.71
N THR A 30 0.77 13.14 -2.26
CA THR A 30 1.33 14.38 -1.70
C THR A 30 0.66 15.57 -2.36
N PHE A 31 0.01 16.42 -1.56
CA PHE A 31 -0.51 17.73 -1.94
C PHE A 31 0.56 18.79 -1.71
N HIS A 32 0.77 19.67 -2.68
CA HIS A 32 1.80 20.71 -2.64
C HIS A 32 1.19 22.11 -2.55
N PHE A 33 1.69 22.88 -1.60
CA PHE A 33 1.32 24.26 -1.33
C PHE A 33 2.50 25.19 -1.58
N ASP A 34 2.27 26.49 -1.44
CA ASP A 34 3.36 27.45 -1.46
C ASP A 34 4.17 27.40 -0.16
N ALA A 35 5.35 28.02 -0.15
CA ALA A 35 6.28 27.97 0.96
C ALA A 35 5.70 28.51 2.29
N THR A 36 4.66 29.33 2.23
CA THR A 36 3.97 29.90 3.39
C THR A 36 2.83 29.01 3.92
N GLY A 37 2.47 27.95 3.21
CA GLY A 37 1.37 27.06 3.53
C GLY A 37 0.23 27.08 2.51
N PRO A 38 -0.83 26.29 2.77
CA PRO A 38 -2.03 26.32 1.94
C PRO A 38 -2.83 27.60 2.15
N THR A 39 -3.56 27.98 1.13
CA THR A 39 -4.62 28.99 1.15
C THR A 39 -5.88 28.46 1.82
N ALA A 40 -6.77 29.35 2.27
CA ALA A 40 -8.05 28.96 2.85
C ALA A 40 -8.92 28.12 1.90
N ARG A 41 -8.81 28.38 0.60
CA ARG A 41 -9.47 27.60 -0.44
C ARG A 41 -8.90 26.18 -0.51
N GLU A 42 -7.58 26.04 -0.58
CA GLU A 42 -6.93 24.73 -0.63
C GLU A 42 -7.28 23.88 0.61
N VAL A 43 -7.30 24.48 1.80
CA VAL A 43 -7.72 23.77 3.02
C VAL A 43 -9.19 23.33 2.95
N SER A 44 -10.07 24.15 2.39
CA SER A 44 -11.48 23.78 2.18
C SER A 44 -11.65 22.65 1.17
N ASP A 45 -10.89 22.69 0.08
CA ASP A 45 -10.93 21.67 -0.97
C ASP A 45 -10.39 20.34 -0.43
N MET A 46 -9.28 20.37 0.33
CA MET A 46 -8.74 19.19 1.00
C MET A 46 -9.72 18.57 2.01
N ARG A 47 -10.47 19.37 2.77
CA ARG A 47 -11.52 18.85 3.68
C ARG A 47 -12.64 18.12 2.95
N THR A 48 -12.89 18.50 1.69
CA THR A 48 -13.93 17.86 0.86
C THR A 48 -13.41 16.58 0.24
N LEU A 49 -12.13 16.56 -0.16
CA LEU A 49 -11.51 15.44 -0.88
C LEU A 49 -10.98 14.34 0.04
N LEU A 50 -10.52 14.68 1.25
CA LEU A 50 -9.84 13.76 2.15
C LEU A 50 -10.75 13.41 3.34
N ASP A 51 -11.06 12.13 3.46
CA ASP A 51 -11.94 11.61 4.52
C ASP A 51 -11.39 11.91 5.92
N CYS A 52 -10.08 11.84 6.11
CA CYS A 52 -9.44 12.16 7.39
C CYS A 52 -9.63 13.62 7.85
N PHE A 53 -9.99 14.53 6.93
CA PHE A 53 -10.24 15.94 7.23
C PHE A 53 -11.72 16.32 7.20
N ARG A 54 -12.59 15.44 6.67
CA ARG A 54 -14.02 15.69 6.47
C ARG A 54 -14.73 16.08 7.76
N ASP A 55 -14.47 15.30 8.82
CA ASP A 55 -15.13 15.47 10.12
C ASP A 55 -14.41 16.46 11.04
N LEU A 56 -13.25 16.96 10.63
CA LEU A 56 -12.49 17.92 11.43
C LEU A 56 -13.02 19.35 11.21
N PRO A 57 -13.07 20.17 12.28
CA PRO A 57 -13.32 21.60 12.14
C PRO A 57 -12.26 22.27 11.25
N MET A 58 -12.67 23.27 10.46
CA MET A 58 -11.76 24.00 9.57
C MET A 58 -10.52 24.54 10.30
N SER A 59 -10.69 25.03 11.52
CA SER A 59 -9.59 25.54 12.36
C SER A 59 -8.58 24.45 12.73
N ALA A 60 -9.02 23.22 12.94
CA ALA A 60 -8.14 22.09 13.25
C ALA A 60 -7.33 21.68 12.02
N VAL A 61 -7.97 21.58 10.85
CA VAL A 61 -7.27 21.26 9.60
C VAL A 61 -6.29 22.36 9.23
N TRP A 62 -6.69 23.63 9.36
CA TRP A 62 -5.80 24.77 9.18
C TRP A 62 -4.58 24.70 10.11
N ALA A 63 -4.79 24.41 11.39
CA ALA A 63 -3.69 24.28 12.34
C ALA A 63 -2.71 23.15 11.99
N GLN A 64 -3.20 22.05 11.41
CA GLN A 64 -2.36 20.93 10.97
C GLN A 64 -1.52 21.28 9.72
N LEU A 65 -2.07 22.06 8.80
CA LEU A 65 -1.43 22.35 7.51
C LEU A 65 -0.67 23.68 7.49
N ARG A 66 -0.93 24.59 8.42
CA ARG A 66 -0.32 25.93 8.45
C ARG A 66 1.20 25.85 8.48
N GLY A 67 1.84 26.58 7.57
CA GLY A 67 3.30 26.64 7.45
C GLY A 67 3.95 25.40 6.83
N ARG A 68 3.16 24.42 6.37
CA ARG A 68 3.67 23.26 5.63
C ARG A 68 3.61 23.55 4.13
N SER A 69 4.69 23.26 3.41
CA SER A 69 4.71 23.33 1.94
C SER A 69 4.04 22.13 1.28
N SER A 70 3.74 21.07 2.04
CA SER A 70 3.06 19.89 1.52
C SER A 70 2.36 19.08 2.60
N TYR A 71 1.48 18.19 2.16
CA TYR A 71 0.81 17.19 2.98
C TYR A 71 0.72 15.86 2.22
N THR A 72 1.18 14.77 2.81
CA THR A 72 1.04 13.42 2.25
C THR A 72 -0.08 12.69 2.99
N THR A 73 -0.95 12.00 2.26
CA THR A 73 -1.98 11.15 2.86
C THR A 73 -1.35 10.11 3.78
N THR A 74 -1.99 9.85 4.92
CA THR A 74 -1.53 8.85 5.88
C THR A 74 -1.84 7.43 5.41
N ASP A 75 -3.01 7.24 4.84
CA ASP A 75 -3.47 5.95 4.36
C ASP A 75 -3.03 5.76 2.92
N SER A 76 -2.60 4.55 2.59
CA SER A 76 -2.45 4.12 1.21
C SER A 76 -3.79 3.78 0.59
N VAL A 77 -3.89 3.95 -0.73
CA VAL A 77 -5.07 3.62 -1.51
C VAL A 77 -4.68 2.80 -2.74
N GLY A 78 -5.65 2.09 -3.32
CA GLY A 78 -5.46 1.37 -4.56
C GLY A 78 -5.33 2.30 -5.77
N ASN A 79 -4.92 1.74 -6.91
CA ASN A 79 -4.69 2.51 -8.14
C ASN A 79 -5.92 3.28 -8.63
N LEU A 80 -7.12 2.71 -8.50
CA LEU A 80 -8.36 3.38 -8.94
C LEU A 80 -8.70 4.59 -8.06
N GLU A 81 -8.61 4.42 -6.73
CA GLU A 81 -8.84 5.49 -5.77
C GLU A 81 -7.80 6.59 -5.90
N MET A 82 -6.52 6.24 -6.09
CA MET A 82 -5.45 7.21 -6.37
C MET A 82 -5.77 8.06 -7.59
N ARG A 83 -6.16 7.42 -8.71
CA ARG A 83 -6.53 8.14 -9.94
C ARG A 83 -7.69 9.08 -9.71
N TRP A 84 -8.74 8.60 -9.05
CA TRP A 84 -9.90 9.43 -8.72
C TRP A 84 -9.51 10.64 -7.86
N LEU A 85 -8.67 10.42 -6.84
CA LEU A 85 -8.23 11.48 -5.93
C LEU A 85 -7.38 12.53 -6.65
N VAL A 86 -6.42 12.11 -7.49
CA VAL A 86 -5.59 13.01 -8.29
C VAL A 86 -6.44 13.82 -9.28
N ASP A 87 -7.37 13.18 -9.99
CA ASP A 87 -8.25 13.86 -10.94
C ASP A 87 -9.20 14.87 -10.23
N ALA A 88 -9.66 14.54 -9.03
CA ALA A 88 -10.51 15.42 -8.24
C ALA A 88 -9.71 16.60 -7.65
N ALA A 89 -8.47 16.37 -7.24
CA ALA A 89 -7.54 17.39 -6.78
C ALA A 89 -7.18 18.36 -7.91
N ASP A 90 -6.85 17.85 -9.10
CA ASP A 90 -6.55 18.66 -10.28
C ASP A 90 -7.74 19.55 -10.66
N ARG A 91 -8.96 19.00 -10.67
CA ARG A 91 -10.19 19.78 -10.90
C ARG A 91 -10.45 20.87 -9.86
N ALA A 92 -9.98 20.70 -8.63
CA ALA A 92 -10.03 21.72 -7.58
C ALA A 92 -8.92 22.77 -7.72
N GLY A 93 -7.92 22.54 -8.59
CA GLY A 93 -6.74 23.37 -8.77
C GLY A 93 -5.61 23.06 -7.77
N LEU A 94 -5.67 21.90 -7.10
CA LEU A 94 -4.65 21.44 -6.17
C LEU A 94 -3.50 20.77 -6.93
N ARG A 95 -2.27 21.05 -6.51
CA ARG A 95 -1.08 20.37 -7.06
C ARG A 95 -0.81 19.09 -6.28
N THR A 96 -0.75 17.96 -6.96
CA THR A 96 -0.50 16.66 -6.31
C THR A 96 0.61 15.85 -6.97
N THR A 97 1.25 14.98 -6.20
CA THR A 97 2.16 13.94 -6.68
C THR A 97 1.74 12.60 -6.08
N PRO A 98 1.35 11.60 -6.88
CA PRO A 98 1.14 10.25 -6.39
C PRO A 98 2.50 9.59 -6.13
N ASN A 99 2.62 8.90 -4.99
CA ASN A 99 3.83 8.19 -4.59
C ASN A 99 3.51 6.70 -4.49
N PRO A 100 4.05 5.86 -5.39
CA PRO A 100 3.86 4.42 -5.33
C PRO A 100 4.72 3.82 -4.22
N THR A 101 4.16 2.84 -3.53
CA THR A 101 4.86 1.95 -2.61
C THR A 101 4.59 0.53 -3.06
N ASP A 102 5.64 -0.23 -3.34
CA ASP A 102 5.51 -1.66 -3.60
C ASP A 102 5.20 -2.35 -2.27
N SER A 103 3.95 -2.78 -2.12
CA SER A 103 3.46 -3.59 -1.01
C SER A 103 3.24 -5.04 -1.45
N GLY A 104 3.81 -5.41 -2.60
CA GLY A 104 3.78 -6.76 -3.12
C GLY A 104 4.50 -7.74 -2.21
N GLY A 105 4.17 -9.02 -2.40
CA GLY A 105 4.70 -10.10 -1.58
C GLY A 105 4.83 -11.40 -2.34
N LEU A 106 5.21 -12.45 -1.60
CA LEU A 106 5.26 -13.81 -2.12
C LEU A 106 4.18 -14.64 -1.43
N LEU A 107 3.44 -15.41 -2.22
CA LEU A 107 2.38 -16.26 -1.75
C LEU A 107 2.75 -17.72 -2.01
N PRO A 108 2.82 -18.59 -0.98
CA PRO A 108 3.00 -20.02 -1.20
C PRO A 108 1.77 -20.61 -1.89
N VAL A 109 1.99 -21.25 -3.04
CA VAL A 109 0.95 -21.90 -3.83
C VAL A 109 1.35 -23.34 -4.11
N HIS A 110 0.43 -24.26 -3.90
CA HIS A 110 0.61 -25.66 -4.23
C HIS A 110 0.18 -25.92 -5.69
N VAL A 111 0.83 -26.88 -6.35
CA VAL A 111 0.51 -27.30 -7.73
C VAL A 111 -0.95 -27.72 -7.93
N ASP A 112 -1.63 -28.16 -6.87
CA ASP A 112 -3.06 -28.50 -6.89
C ASP A 112 -3.99 -27.25 -6.87
N GLY A 113 -3.43 -26.04 -6.90
CA GLY A 113 -4.17 -24.78 -6.99
C GLY A 113 -4.57 -24.17 -5.64
N HIS A 114 -4.04 -24.69 -4.54
CA HIS A 114 -4.29 -24.14 -3.20
C HIS A 114 -3.24 -23.08 -2.83
N ALA A 115 -3.68 -21.93 -2.33
CA ALA A 115 -2.79 -20.93 -1.75
C ALA A 115 -2.81 -21.01 -0.22
N LEU A 116 -1.66 -20.82 0.41
CA LEU A 116 -1.56 -20.68 1.86
C LEU A 116 -1.52 -19.21 2.24
N ILE A 117 -2.47 -18.78 3.08
CA ILE A 117 -2.49 -17.43 3.65
C ILE A 117 -1.98 -17.52 5.09
N ILE A 118 -0.95 -16.74 5.39
CA ILE A 118 -0.43 -16.53 6.74
C ILE A 118 -0.80 -15.10 7.11
N GLU A 119 -1.70 -14.92 8.09
CA GLU A 119 -2.25 -13.60 8.45
C GLU A 119 -1.23 -12.68 9.16
N ASP A 120 -0.23 -13.26 9.82
CA ASP A 120 0.87 -12.52 10.42
C ASP A 120 1.90 -12.18 9.33
N GLU A 121 1.97 -10.90 8.96
CA GLU A 121 2.83 -10.39 7.89
C GLU A 121 4.32 -10.70 8.12
N LYS A 122 4.78 -10.60 9.39
CA LYS A 122 6.18 -10.88 9.72
C LYS A 122 6.48 -12.36 9.56
N LEU A 123 5.60 -13.21 10.05
CA LEU A 123 5.73 -14.67 9.88
C LEU A 123 5.66 -15.07 8.40
N ALA A 124 4.78 -14.46 7.62
CA ALA A 124 4.67 -14.69 6.18
C ALA A 124 5.98 -14.32 5.45
N ALA A 125 6.56 -13.18 5.78
CA ALA A 125 7.85 -12.75 5.24
C ALA A 125 8.99 -13.71 5.61
N GLU A 126 9.05 -14.17 6.86
CA GLU A 126 10.08 -15.12 7.31
C GLU A 126 9.92 -16.49 6.62
N VAL A 127 8.69 -17.00 6.50
CA VAL A 127 8.39 -18.26 5.81
C VAL A 127 8.78 -18.19 4.34
N THR A 128 8.38 -17.14 3.64
CA THR A 128 8.69 -16.98 2.20
C THR A 128 10.18 -16.81 1.95
N GLN A 129 10.90 -16.13 2.84
CA GLN A 129 12.36 -16.04 2.78
C GLN A 129 13.03 -17.41 2.95
N LEU A 130 12.59 -18.23 3.90
CA LEU A 130 13.12 -19.59 4.08
C LEU A 130 12.85 -20.49 2.87
N MET A 131 11.68 -20.37 2.25
CA MET A 131 11.35 -21.06 1.00
C MET A 131 12.31 -20.65 -0.13
N LEU A 132 12.58 -19.35 -0.29
CA LEU A 132 13.57 -18.86 -1.27
C LEU A 132 14.98 -19.40 -0.99
N ASP A 133 15.42 -19.34 0.27
CA ASP A 133 16.76 -19.80 0.68
C ASP A 133 16.94 -21.31 0.46
N ALA A 134 15.85 -22.08 0.59
CA ALA A 134 15.80 -23.51 0.28
C ALA A 134 15.69 -23.82 -1.23
N GLY A 135 15.59 -22.81 -2.08
CA GLY A 135 15.51 -22.96 -3.53
C GLY A 135 14.12 -23.28 -4.08
N VAL A 136 13.06 -23.02 -3.32
CA VAL A 136 11.68 -23.11 -3.85
C VAL A 136 11.50 -22.08 -4.97
N PRO A 137 11.01 -22.48 -6.15
CA PRO A 137 10.90 -21.56 -7.29
C PRO A 137 9.88 -20.45 -7.02
N ALA A 138 10.24 -19.23 -7.42
CA ALA A 138 9.36 -18.08 -7.44
C ALA A 138 8.95 -17.73 -8.88
N THR A 139 7.66 -17.46 -9.09
CA THR A 139 7.08 -17.12 -10.41
C THR A 139 6.31 -15.81 -10.33
N ASP A 140 6.47 -14.96 -11.35
CA ASP A 140 5.66 -13.75 -11.50
C ASP A 140 4.31 -14.15 -12.10
N VAL A 141 3.24 -13.96 -11.35
CA VAL A 141 1.88 -14.19 -11.84
C VAL A 141 1.31 -12.85 -12.29
N HIS A 142 1.24 -12.65 -13.59
CA HIS A 142 0.43 -11.58 -14.17
C HIS A 142 -1.00 -12.07 -14.27
N VAL A 143 -1.91 -11.42 -13.55
CA VAL A 143 -3.36 -11.59 -13.75
C VAL A 143 -3.76 -10.51 -14.76
N ASP A 144 -4.14 -10.92 -15.96
CA ASP A 144 -4.67 -10.06 -17.02
C ASP A 144 -6.02 -9.41 -16.62
#